data_AF-A0A7S4MDL8-F1
#
_entry.id   AF-A0A7S4MDL8-F1
#
_cell.length_a   1.000
_cell.length_b   1.000
_cell.length_c   1.000
_cell.angle_alpha   90.00
_cell.angle_beta   90.00
_cell.angle_gamma   90.00
#
_symmetry.space_group_name_H-M   'P 1'
#
loop_
_entity.id
_entity.type
_entity.pdbx_description
1 polymer ?
#
loop_
_entity_poly.entity_id
_entity_poly.type
_entity_poly.pdbx_seq_one_letter_code
_entity_poly.pdbx_strand_id
1 'polypeptide(L)'
;MGVGIFTGVPKQLSGVATLLQRMDWQSGEGEENEGMIGNYINFGAIGKEHVANVGQDKKGKRVEQDDVFILICPQSMVGVESSIMGPLSEMVDAAGDRPVILINPDLSDKQSSQGQQGVRGRQDRMDFADSFKPIFHFSNTYVSGTSYFPILGSLCKMNPSALWVAHQRRDLVQGGEVYVPVLSTEEPPTGDLIMSSFEK
;
A
#
# COMPACT_ATOMS: atom_id res chain seq x y z
N MET A 1 -15.54 31.12 -3.21
CA MET A 1 -14.91 29.99 -2.49
C MET A 1 -14.69 28.89 -3.51
N GLY A 2 -13.43 28.73 -3.94
CA GLY A 2 -13.05 28.15 -5.22
C GLY A 2 -13.42 26.68 -5.40
N VAL A 3 -14.03 26.40 -6.55
CA VAL A 3 -14.20 25.09 -7.14
C VAL A 3 -12.82 24.58 -7.57
N GLY A 4 -12.45 23.37 -7.17
CA GLY A 4 -11.41 22.56 -7.83
C GLY A 4 -10.01 22.54 -7.21
N ILE A 5 -9.81 21.86 -6.08
CA ILE A 5 -8.50 21.27 -5.68
C ILE A 5 -8.64 19.85 -5.07
N PHE A 6 -9.85 19.39 -4.69
CA PHE A 6 -10.03 18.11 -3.99
C PHE A 6 -10.90 17.08 -4.75
N THR A 7 -10.79 17.02 -6.07
CA THR A 7 -11.40 15.94 -6.86
C THR A 7 -10.32 14.91 -7.20
N GLY A 8 -10.23 13.83 -6.40
CA GLY A 8 -9.57 12.59 -6.82
C GLY A 8 -8.45 12.04 -5.94
N VAL A 9 -7.90 12.79 -4.98
CA VAL A 9 -6.80 12.30 -4.14
C VAL A 9 -7.26 12.12 -2.68
N PRO A 10 -7.17 10.90 -2.11
CA PRO A 10 -7.41 10.68 -0.68
C PRO A 10 -6.60 11.64 0.18
N LYS A 11 -7.24 12.28 1.18
CA LYS A 11 -6.60 13.25 2.10
C LYS A 11 -5.36 12.72 2.83
N GLN A 12 -5.22 11.40 2.96
CA GLN A 12 -4.06 10.76 3.59
C GLN A 12 -2.89 10.52 2.59
N LEU A 13 -3.18 10.45 1.29
CA LEU A 13 -2.18 10.26 0.24
C LEU A 13 -1.43 11.52 -0.14
N SER A 14 -2.09 12.68 -0.05
CA SER A 14 -1.44 13.95 -0.33
C SER A 14 -0.24 14.21 0.58
N GLY A 15 -0.30 13.76 1.84
CA GLY A 15 0.79 13.93 2.81
C GLY A 15 2.07 13.19 2.42
N VAL A 16 1.99 11.89 2.15
CA VAL A 16 3.17 11.07 1.86
C VAL A 16 3.78 11.39 0.49
N ALA A 17 2.94 11.59 -0.53
CA ALA A 17 3.41 11.98 -1.85
C ALA A 17 4.14 13.34 -1.81
N THR A 18 3.60 14.32 -1.07
CA THR A 18 4.25 15.63 -0.89
C THR A 18 5.58 15.50 -0.16
N LEU A 19 5.69 14.62 0.83
CA LEU A 19 6.95 14.39 1.53
C LEU A 19 8.00 13.82 0.59
N LEU A 20 7.69 12.76 -0.17
CA LEU A 20 8.64 12.14 -1.10
C LEU A 20 9.11 13.10 -2.20
N GLN A 21 8.21 13.94 -2.72
CA GLN A 21 8.56 14.96 -3.72
C GLN A 21 9.45 16.08 -3.14
N ARG A 22 9.41 16.29 -1.81
CA ARG A 22 10.23 17.28 -1.11
C ARG A 22 11.50 16.70 -0.50
N MET A 23 11.66 15.36 -0.52
CA MET A 23 12.90 14.74 -0.07
C MET A 23 14.05 15.21 -0.94
N ASP A 24 15.19 15.41 -0.30
CA ASP A 24 16.43 15.67 -1.02
C ASP A 24 16.94 14.35 -1.60
N TRP A 25 16.67 14.16 -2.89
CA TRP A 25 17.16 13.01 -3.63
C TRP A 25 18.59 13.19 -4.12
N GLN A 26 19.22 14.36 -3.90
CA GLN A 26 20.54 14.72 -4.42
C GLN A 26 20.61 14.50 -5.94
N SER A 27 19.57 14.92 -6.66
CA SER A 27 19.34 14.62 -8.07
C SER A 27 19.67 15.78 -9.02
N GLY A 28 20.12 16.92 -8.49
CA GLY A 28 20.55 18.08 -9.24
C GLY A 28 21.88 17.87 -9.98
N GLU A 29 22.20 18.79 -10.88
CA GLU A 29 23.48 18.80 -11.62
C GLU A 29 24.66 18.88 -10.64
N GLY A 30 25.59 17.92 -10.72
CA GLY A 30 26.77 17.84 -9.84
C GLY A 30 26.52 17.22 -8.46
N GLU A 31 25.33 16.67 -8.19
CA GLU A 31 25.01 15.94 -6.96
C GLU A 31 25.25 14.44 -7.11
N GLU A 32 25.27 13.71 -5.97
CA GLU A 32 25.64 12.28 -5.93
C GLU A 32 24.72 11.39 -6.79
N ASN A 33 23.44 11.73 -6.88
CA ASN A 33 22.43 10.99 -7.62
C ASN A 33 21.89 11.79 -8.81
N GLU A 34 22.74 12.58 -9.48
CA GLU A 34 22.36 13.43 -10.61
C GLU A 34 21.43 12.69 -11.60
N GLY A 35 20.27 13.29 -11.87
CA GLY A 35 19.27 12.72 -12.78
C GLY A 35 18.43 11.56 -12.23
N MET A 36 18.51 11.22 -10.94
CA MET A 36 17.65 10.23 -10.27
C MET A 36 16.16 10.51 -10.52
N ILE A 37 15.70 11.72 -10.18
CA ILE A 37 14.34 12.17 -10.46
C ILE A 37 14.21 12.49 -11.94
N GLY A 38 13.18 11.94 -12.58
CA GLY A 38 12.85 12.17 -13.99
C GLY A 38 13.54 11.24 -14.99
N ASN A 39 14.62 10.54 -14.61
CA ASN A 39 15.13 9.42 -15.42
C ASN A 39 14.79 8.06 -14.80
N TYR A 40 14.86 7.93 -13.46
CA TYR A 40 14.64 6.65 -12.78
C TYR A 40 13.42 6.68 -11.85
N ILE A 41 13.06 7.84 -11.33
CA ILE A 41 11.89 8.03 -10.46
C ILE A 41 10.94 9.05 -11.10
N ASN A 42 9.73 8.58 -11.38
CA ASN A 42 8.63 9.40 -11.87
C ASN A 42 7.53 9.49 -10.80
N PHE A 43 7.03 10.69 -10.54
CA PHE A 43 5.91 10.91 -9.62
C PHE A 43 4.62 11.19 -10.41
N GLY A 44 3.53 10.53 -10.02
CA GLY A 44 2.22 10.68 -10.66
C GLY A 44 1.08 10.36 -9.71
N ALA A 45 -0.16 10.56 -10.19
CA ALA A 45 -1.36 10.07 -9.50
C ALA A 45 -1.68 8.63 -9.95
N ILE A 46 -2.69 8.03 -9.34
CA ILE A 46 -3.19 6.72 -9.75
C ILE A 46 -4.09 6.90 -10.98
N GLY A 47 -3.70 6.30 -12.10
CA GLY A 47 -4.45 6.36 -13.35
C GLY A 47 -3.59 5.92 -14.54
N LYS A 48 -4.23 5.44 -15.62
CA LYS A 48 -3.53 4.97 -16.83
C LYS A 48 -2.68 6.05 -17.50
N GLU A 49 -3.04 7.31 -17.35
CA GLU A 49 -2.32 8.46 -17.88
C GLU A 49 -0.95 8.68 -17.24
N HIS A 50 -0.70 8.06 -16.10
CA HIS A 50 0.56 8.09 -15.37
C HIS A 50 1.44 6.86 -15.61
N VAL A 51 1.05 5.98 -16.54
CA VAL A 51 1.85 4.84 -16.97
C VAL A 51 2.65 5.23 -18.21
N ALA A 52 3.97 5.36 -18.09
CA ALA A 52 4.82 5.56 -19.25
C ALA A 52 5.00 4.24 -20.00
N ASN A 53 4.73 4.30 -21.31
CA ASN A 53 4.96 3.22 -22.26
C ASN A 53 6.00 3.71 -23.28
N VAL A 54 6.75 2.76 -23.88
CA VAL A 54 7.74 3.10 -24.90
C VAL A 54 7.08 3.91 -26.03
N GLY A 55 7.63 5.08 -26.31
CA GLY A 55 7.07 5.96 -27.32
C GLY A 55 7.84 7.26 -27.50
N GLN A 56 7.14 8.28 -27.97
CA GLN A 56 7.63 9.65 -28.04
C GLN A 56 6.67 10.56 -27.28
N ASP A 57 7.22 11.51 -26.53
CA ASP A 57 6.43 12.56 -25.92
C ASP A 57 5.90 13.54 -26.99
N LYS A 58 5.07 14.51 -26.57
CA LYS A 58 4.50 15.54 -27.46
C LYS A 58 5.56 16.42 -28.14
N LYS A 59 6.84 16.34 -27.72
CA LYS A 59 7.98 17.08 -28.25
C LYS A 59 8.93 16.20 -29.05
N GLY A 60 8.57 14.93 -29.31
CA GLY A 60 9.39 13.99 -30.07
C GLY A 60 10.55 13.39 -29.28
N LYS A 61 10.66 13.64 -27.97
CA LYS A 61 11.66 12.99 -27.10
C LYS A 61 11.22 11.56 -26.85
N ARG A 62 12.15 10.60 -26.98
CA ARG A 62 11.89 9.20 -26.65
C ARG A 62 11.49 9.09 -25.18
N VAL A 63 10.35 8.44 -24.92
CA VAL A 63 9.88 8.09 -23.58
C VAL A 63 10.22 6.62 -23.38
N GLU A 64 10.98 6.35 -22.32
CA GLU A 64 11.19 4.98 -21.85
C GLU A 64 9.97 4.56 -21.02
N GLN A 65 9.68 3.27 -21.02
CA GLN A 65 8.58 2.74 -20.21
C GLN A 65 8.99 2.71 -18.74
N ASP A 66 8.03 2.86 -17.84
CA ASP A 66 8.25 2.54 -16.42
C ASP A 66 8.35 1.01 -16.24
N ASP A 67 9.21 0.55 -15.33
CA ASP A 67 9.40 -0.89 -15.06
C ASP A 67 8.56 -1.40 -13.87
N VAL A 68 8.36 -0.57 -12.84
CA VAL A 68 7.68 -0.92 -11.59
C VAL A 68 6.86 0.27 -11.09
N PHE A 69 5.65 0.00 -10.61
CA PHE A 69 4.76 1.01 -10.02
C PHE A 69 4.64 0.81 -8.52
N ILE A 70 4.94 1.84 -7.73
CA ILE A 70 4.78 1.82 -6.26
C ILE A 70 3.66 2.77 -5.88
N LEU A 71 2.53 2.22 -5.44
CA LEU A 71 1.34 2.96 -5.08
C LEU A 71 1.23 3.02 -3.57
N ILE A 72 1.37 4.23 -3.03
CA ILE A 72 1.34 4.46 -1.59
C ILE A 72 -0.11 4.55 -1.14
N CYS A 73 -0.44 3.84 -0.06
CA CYS A 73 -1.71 3.78 0.67
C CYS A 73 -3.00 3.98 -0.16
N PRO A 74 -3.19 3.33 -1.33
CA PRO A 74 -4.41 3.53 -2.11
C PRO A 74 -5.64 3.15 -1.26
N GLN A 75 -6.66 4.02 -1.27
CA GLN A 75 -7.87 3.83 -0.45
C GLN A 75 -9.12 3.83 -1.32
N SER A 76 -9.98 2.85 -1.11
CA SER A 76 -11.35 2.92 -1.62
C SER A 76 -12.17 3.89 -0.77
N MET A 77 -12.82 4.87 -1.41
CA MET A 77 -13.75 5.78 -0.74
C MET A 77 -15.19 5.30 -0.86
N VAL A 78 -16.05 5.84 0.00
CA VAL A 78 -17.50 5.61 -0.02
C VAL A 78 -18.10 6.26 -1.26
N GLY A 79 -18.75 5.46 -2.11
CA GLY A 79 -19.46 5.90 -3.32
C GLY A 79 -18.94 5.24 -4.60
N VAL A 80 -19.82 5.09 -5.60
CA VAL A 80 -19.48 4.44 -6.88
C VAL A 80 -18.53 5.30 -7.72
N GLU A 81 -18.67 6.63 -7.67
CA GLU A 81 -17.88 7.58 -8.47
C GLU A 81 -16.59 8.05 -7.79
N SER A 82 -16.40 7.73 -6.51
CA SER A 82 -15.24 8.14 -5.70
C SER A 82 -14.29 6.98 -5.39
N SER A 83 -14.60 5.77 -5.84
CA SER A 83 -13.76 4.60 -5.61
C SER A 83 -12.47 4.68 -6.44
N ILE A 84 -11.33 4.42 -5.79
CA ILE A 84 -10.02 4.33 -6.47
C ILE A 84 -9.92 3.13 -7.42
N MET A 85 -10.85 2.16 -7.31
CA MET A 85 -10.78 0.90 -8.04
C MET A 85 -10.81 1.07 -9.55
N GLY A 86 -11.60 2.03 -10.07
CA GLY A 86 -11.63 2.32 -11.50
C GLY A 86 -10.27 2.77 -12.03
N PRO A 87 -9.74 3.91 -11.55
CA PRO A 87 -8.41 4.39 -11.93
C PRO A 87 -7.29 3.36 -11.68
N LEU A 88 -7.36 2.61 -10.58
CA LEU A 88 -6.39 1.58 -10.26
C LEU A 88 -6.45 0.40 -11.25
N SER A 89 -7.66 -0.07 -11.60
CA SER A 89 -7.84 -1.13 -12.61
C SER A 89 -7.30 -0.68 -13.96
N GLU A 90 -7.64 0.53 -14.40
CA GLU A 90 -7.13 1.07 -15.66
C GLU A 90 -5.60 1.21 -15.67
N MET A 91 -5.00 1.55 -14.52
CA MET A 91 -3.55 1.62 -14.36
C MET A 91 -2.90 0.24 -14.41
N VAL A 92 -3.49 -0.77 -13.76
CA VAL A 92 -3.02 -2.17 -13.83
C VAL A 92 -3.11 -2.70 -15.27
N ASP A 93 -4.22 -2.43 -15.96
CA ASP A 93 -4.39 -2.82 -17.37
C ASP A 93 -3.33 -2.15 -18.26
N ALA A 94 -3.04 -0.87 -18.04
CA ALA A 94 -2.00 -0.14 -18.76
C ALA A 94 -0.57 -0.62 -18.39
N ALA A 95 -0.36 -1.04 -17.15
CA ALA A 95 0.91 -1.61 -16.69
C ALA A 95 1.20 -2.97 -17.36
N GLY A 96 0.17 -3.76 -17.67
CA GLY A 96 0.33 -5.09 -18.28
C GLY A 96 1.07 -6.04 -17.33
N ASP A 97 2.12 -6.71 -17.82
CA ASP A 97 2.89 -7.69 -17.02
C ASP A 97 3.86 -7.04 -16.01
N ARG A 98 3.90 -5.71 -15.93
CA ARG A 98 4.80 -4.97 -15.05
C ARG A 98 4.29 -4.95 -13.61
N PRO A 99 5.17 -5.09 -12.60
CA PRO A 99 4.74 -5.12 -11.20
C PRO A 99 4.07 -3.82 -10.73
N VAL A 100 2.89 -3.94 -10.12
CA VAL A 100 2.20 -2.88 -9.39
C VAL A 100 2.17 -3.24 -7.90
N ILE A 101 2.92 -2.50 -7.09
CA ILE A 101 3.11 -2.76 -5.66
C ILE A 101 2.30 -1.75 -4.87
N LEU A 102 1.40 -2.23 -4.02
CA LEU A 102 0.62 -1.39 -3.11
C LEU A 102 1.27 -1.37 -1.72
N ILE A 103 1.56 -0.18 -1.20
CA ILE A 103 2.09 -0.01 0.16
C ILE A 103 0.93 0.35 1.09
N ASN A 104 0.70 -0.47 2.12
CA ASN A 104 -0.35 -0.27 3.11
C ASN A 104 -1.74 0.07 2.49
N PRO A 105 -2.24 -0.76 1.55
CA PRO A 105 -3.52 -0.51 0.87
C PRO A 105 -4.71 -0.67 1.82
N ASP A 106 -5.74 0.15 1.62
CA ASP A 106 -7.08 -0.07 2.19
C ASP A 106 -8.10 -0.12 1.06
N LEU A 107 -8.17 -1.29 0.42
CA LEU A 107 -9.07 -1.57 -0.69
C LEU A 107 -10.44 -2.10 -0.23
N SER A 108 -10.73 -2.03 1.06
CA SER A 108 -12.00 -2.53 1.60
C SER A 108 -13.19 -1.76 1.04
N ASP A 109 -14.22 -2.49 0.59
CA ASP A 109 -15.48 -1.88 0.14
C ASP A 109 -16.29 -1.40 1.36
N LYS A 110 -16.08 -0.14 1.74
CA LYS A 110 -16.80 0.50 2.86
C LYS A 110 -18.18 0.95 2.42
N GLN A 111 -19.22 0.28 2.93
CA GLN A 111 -20.61 0.67 2.67
C GLN A 111 -20.93 2.03 3.33
N SER A 112 -21.67 2.87 2.62
CA SER A 112 -22.22 4.10 3.20
C SER A 112 -23.24 3.77 4.28
N SER A 113 -23.32 4.60 5.32
CA SER A 113 -24.24 4.43 6.47
C SER A 113 -25.73 4.50 6.11
N GLN A 114 -26.07 4.82 4.85
CA GLN A 114 -27.45 4.97 4.37
C GLN A 114 -28.00 3.72 3.65
N GLY A 115 -27.21 2.63 3.52
CA GLY A 115 -27.69 1.32 3.04
C GLY A 115 -28.24 1.26 1.61
N GLN A 116 -28.41 2.41 0.95
CA GLN A 116 -28.81 2.52 -0.44
C GLN A 116 -27.59 2.87 -1.28
N GLN A 117 -27.38 2.06 -2.32
CA GLN A 117 -26.33 2.16 -3.35
C GLN A 117 -24.96 1.60 -2.93
N GLY A 118 -24.70 0.36 -3.33
CA GLY A 118 -23.38 -0.25 -3.20
C GLY A 118 -23.22 -1.66 -3.78
N VAL A 119 -24.31 -2.35 -4.17
CA VAL A 119 -24.23 -3.76 -4.58
C VAL A 119 -23.69 -3.96 -6.00
N ARG A 120 -23.99 -3.04 -6.93
CA ARG A 120 -23.59 -3.19 -8.33
C ARG A 120 -22.07 -2.98 -8.50
N GLY A 121 -21.41 -3.94 -9.13
CA GLY A 121 -19.95 -3.95 -9.31
C GLY A 121 -19.15 -4.14 -8.03
N ARG A 122 -19.81 -4.45 -6.89
CA ARG A 122 -19.10 -4.74 -5.63
C ARG A 122 -18.25 -5.99 -5.76
N GLN A 123 -18.83 -7.04 -6.33
CA GLN A 123 -18.10 -8.29 -6.53
C GLN A 123 -16.87 -8.04 -7.39
N ASP A 124 -17.01 -7.37 -8.53
CA ASP A 124 -15.89 -7.01 -9.40
C ASP A 124 -14.79 -6.21 -8.67
N ARG A 125 -15.16 -5.27 -7.77
CA ARG A 125 -14.18 -4.51 -6.96
C ARG A 125 -13.47 -5.40 -5.93
N MET A 126 -14.20 -6.31 -5.29
CA MET A 126 -13.62 -7.27 -4.34
C MET A 126 -12.71 -8.25 -5.05
N ASP A 127 -13.14 -8.82 -6.18
CA ASP A 127 -12.36 -9.74 -7.00
C ASP A 127 -11.08 -9.07 -7.52
N PHE A 128 -11.17 -7.79 -7.92
CA PHE A 128 -9.99 -7.02 -8.30
C PHE A 128 -9.05 -6.76 -7.11
N ALA A 129 -9.59 -6.40 -5.94
CA ALA A 129 -8.76 -6.23 -4.73
C ALA A 129 -8.07 -7.54 -4.33
N ASP A 130 -8.77 -8.66 -4.42
CA ASP A 130 -8.29 -10.00 -4.09
C ASP A 130 -7.29 -10.54 -5.12
N SER A 131 -7.17 -9.90 -6.29
CA SER A 131 -6.13 -10.23 -7.28
C SER A 131 -4.71 -9.88 -6.79
N PHE A 132 -4.59 -8.95 -5.84
CA PHE A 132 -3.31 -8.57 -5.25
C PHE A 132 -2.86 -9.58 -4.20
N LYS A 133 -1.57 -9.92 -4.23
CA LYS A 133 -0.98 -10.89 -3.30
C LYS A 133 -0.06 -10.21 -2.29
N PRO A 134 -0.09 -10.61 -1.00
CA PRO A 134 0.88 -10.12 -0.02
C PRO A 134 2.30 -10.54 -0.38
N ILE A 135 3.16 -9.57 -0.70
CA ILE A 135 4.59 -9.81 -0.98
C ILE A 135 5.48 -9.57 0.23
N PHE A 136 5.03 -8.72 1.15
CA PHE A 136 5.66 -8.43 2.44
C PHE A 136 4.57 -7.99 3.42
N HIS A 137 4.66 -8.41 4.67
CA HIS A 137 3.78 -7.95 5.74
C HIS A 137 4.56 -7.83 7.04
N PHE A 138 4.31 -6.75 7.77
CA PHE A 138 4.72 -6.60 9.16
C PHE A 138 3.65 -5.82 9.92
N SER A 139 3.20 -6.37 11.05
CA SER A 139 2.27 -5.68 11.94
C SER A 139 2.53 -6.05 13.39
N ASN A 140 2.39 -5.08 14.29
CA ASN A 140 2.43 -5.33 15.71
C ASN A 140 1.13 -5.97 16.19
N THR A 141 1.23 -6.93 17.09
CA THR A 141 0.11 -7.50 17.83
C THR A 141 -0.07 -6.73 19.13
N TYR A 142 -1.25 -6.19 19.36
CA TYR A 142 -1.59 -5.46 20.59
C TYR A 142 -3.07 -5.65 20.93
N VAL A 143 -3.44 -5.41 22.19
CA VAL A 143 -4.85 -5.46 22.62
C VAL A 143 -5.47 -4.08 22.48
N SER A 144 -6.47 -3.97 21.61
CA SER A 144 -7.29 -2.76 21.44
C SER A 144 -8.08 -2.43 22.72
N GLY A 145 -8.26 -1.15 23.01
CA GLY A 145 -9.05 -0.69 24.18
C GLY A 145 -8.24 -0.47 25.46
N THR A 146 -6.92 -0.63 25.40
CA THR A 146 -6.00 -0.19 26.46
C THR A 146 -5.43 1.18 26.11
N SER A 147 -5.24 2.06 27.10
CA SER A 147 -4.75 3.43 26.86
C SER A 147 -3.31 3.50 26.34
N TYR A 148 -2.55 2.40 26.38
CA TYR A 148 -1.12 2.36 26.08
C TYR A 148 -0.73 1.42 24.92
N PHE A 149 -1.68 0.68 24.33
CA PHE A 149 -1.44 -0.26 23.22
C PHE A 149 -0.16 -1.11 23.41
N PRO A 150 -0.07 -1.92 24.48
CA PRO A 150 1.14 -2.70 24.74
C PRO A 150 1.39 -3.65 23.58
N ILE A 151 2.60 -3.57 23.01
CA ILE A 151 3.04 -4.50 21.97
C ILE A 151 3.24 -5.85 22.63
N LEU A 152 2.45 -6.83 22.22
CA LEU A 152 2.51 -8.22 22.69
C LEU A 152 3.34 -9.11 21.76
N GLY A 153 3.60 -8.66 20.54
CA GLY A 153 4.23 -9.47 19.52
C GLY A 153 4.16 -8.83 18.14
N SER A 154 4.45 -9.62 17.12
CA SER A 154 4.40 -9.18 15.73
C SER A 154 4.00 -10.33 14.80
N LEU A 155 3.27 -10.00 13.73
CA LEU A 155 3.02 -10.89 12.60
C LEU A 155 3.87 -10.43 11.42
N CYS A 156 4.59 -11.35 10.79
CA CYS A 156 5.43 -11.05 9.64
C CYS A 156 5.27 -12.07 8.50
N LYS A 157 5.35 -11.59 7.26
CA LYS A 157 5.61 -12.38 6.06
C LYS A 157 6.73 -11.69 5.29
N MET A 158 7.87 -12.35 5.14
CA MET A 158 9.08 -11.71 4.60
C MET A 158 9.11 -11.61 3.07
N ASN A 159 8.52 -12.58 2.38
CA ASN A 159 8.46 -12.64 0.92
C ASN A 159 7.25 -13.48 0.48
N PRO A 160 6.89 -13.51 -0.81
CA PRO A 160 5.72 -14.26 -1.29
C PRO A 160 5.72 -15.74 -0.92
N SER A 161 6.89 -16.38 -0.93
CA SER A 161 7.07 -17.81 -0.64
C SER A 161 7.28 -18.14 0.84
N ALA A 162 7.47 -17.12 1.70
CA ALA A 162 7.66 -17.33 3.12
C ALA A 162 6.32 -17.62 3.82
N LEU A 163 6.37 -18.42 4.88
CA LEU A 163 5.25 -18.58 5.79
C LEU A 163 4.96 -17.28 6.54
N TRP A 164 3.72 -17.13 6.98
CA TRP A 164 3.34 -16.16 7.99
C TRP A 164 3.87 -16.61 9.34
N VAL A 165 4.63 -15.75 10.02
CA VAL A 165 5.23 -16.05 11.32
C VAL A 165 4.76 -15.06 12.35
N ALA A 166 4.06 -15.55 13.38
CA ALA A 166 3.75 -14.76 14.56
C ALA A 166 4.85 -14.93 15.60
N HIS A 167 5.24 -13.81 16.19
CA HIS A 167 6.23 -13.74 17.25
C HIS A 167 5.57 -13.20 18.51
N GLN A 168 5.87 -13.80 19.65
CA GLN A 168 5.51 -13.28 20.95
C GLN A 168 6.66 -12.44 21.50
N ARG A 169 6.35 -11.23 21.95
CA ARG A 169 7.29 -10.39 22.69
C ARG A 169 7.49 -10.99 24.09
N ARG A 170 8.74 -11.08 24.54
CA ARG A 170 9.13 -11.43 25.91
C ARG A 170 10.10 -10.39 26.44
N ASP A 171 9.85 -9.88 27.65
CA ASP A 171 10.76 -8.93 28.29
C ASP A 171 11.93 -9.68 28.95
N LEU A 172 13.13 -9.10 28.84
CA LEU A 172 14.35 -9.66 29.42
C LEU A 172 14.56 -9.16 30.85
N VAL A 173 15.12 -10.02 31.72
CA VAL A 173 15.35 -9.72 33.14
C VAL A 173 16.27 -8.51 33.36
N GLN A 174 17.22 -8.28 32.45
CA GLN A 174 18.19 -7.17 32.54
C GLN A 174 17.76 -5.93 31.74
N GLY A 175 16.50 -5.86 31.31
CA GLY A 175 15.99 -4.83 30.41
C GLY A 175 16.15 -5.21 28.94
N GLY A 176 15.23 -4.71 28.12
CA GLY A 176 15.11 -5.07 26.71
C GLY A 176 14.00 -6.10 26.46
N GLU A 177 13.78 -6.38 25.18
CA GLU A 177 12.74 -7.29 24.70
C GLU A 177 13.27 -8.20 23.59
N VAL A 178 12.69 -9.39 23.47
CA VAL A 178 12.96 -10.35 22.40
C VAL A 178 11.64 -10.81 21.79
N TYR A 179 11.66 -11.10 20.49
CA TYR A 179 10.51 -11.61 19.74
C TYR A 179 10.78 -13.06 19.38
N VAL A 180 10.03 -13.98 20.01
CA VAL A 180 10.20 -15.42 19.83
C VAL A 180 9.13 -15.93 18.87
N PRO A 181 9.46 -16.65 17.78
CA PRO A 181 8.46 -17.23 16.89
C PRO A 181 7.63 -18.28 17.64
N VAL A 182 6.31 -18.18 17.55
CA VAL A 182 5.36 -19.05 18.27
C VAL A 182 4.34 -19.73 17.36
N LEU A 183 4.12 -19.20 16.16
CA LEU A 183 3.19 -19.75 15.17
C LEU A 183 3.74 -19.53 13.76
N SER A 184 3.57 -20.54 12.89
CA SER A 184 3.91 -20.46 11.47
C SER A 184 2.79 -21.07 10.62
N THR A 185 2.28 -20.34 9.63
CA THR A 185 1.16 -20.76 8.77
C THR A 185 1.37 -20.39 7.30
N GLU A 186 0.75 -21.13 6.37
CA GLU A 186 0.78 -20.81 4.94
C GLU A 186 -0.10 -19.60 4.60
N GLU A 187 -1.24 -19.50 5.26
CA GLU A 187 -2.23 -18.42 5.13
C GLU A 187 -2.16 -17.43 6.30
N PRO A 188 -2.62 -16.18 6.13
CA PRO A 188 -2.59 -15.18 7.20
C PRO A 188 -3.42 -15.66 8.41
N PRO A 189 -2.81 -15.78 9.61
CA PRO A 189 -3.51 -16.28 10.78
C PRO A 189 -4.47 -15.23 11.34
N THR A 190 -5.57 -15.69 11.94
CA THR A 190 -6.52 -14.79 12.63
C THR A 190 -5.95 -14.28 13.95
N GLY A 191 -6.50 -13.16 14.45
CA GLY A 191 -6.11 -12.61 15.75
C GLY A 191 -6.27 -13.62 16.89
N ASP A 192 -7.37 -14.38 16.91
CA ASP A 192 -7.61 -15.41 17.93
C ASP A 192 -6.58 -16.53 17.89
N LEU A 193 -6.18 -16.98 16.69
CA LEU A 193 -5.15 -18.00 16.54
C LEU A 193 -3.79 -17.50 17.02
N ILE A 194 -3.42 -16.26 16.68
CA ILE A 194 -2.19 -15.64 17.20
C ILE A 194 -2.23 -15.59 18.73
N MET A 195 -3.30 -15.05 19.32
CA MET A 195 -3.39 -14.88 20.77
C MET A 195 -3.41 -16.21 21.53
N SER A 196 -4.03 -17.25 20.98
CA SER A 196 -4.00 -18.59 21.58
C SER A 196 -2.63 -19.28 21.52
N SER A 197 -1.75 -18.85 20.62
CA SER A 197 -0.36 -19.36 20.54
C SER A 197 0.59 -18.72 21.55
N PHE A 198 0.19 -17.63 22.20
CA PHE A 198 1.04 -16.92 23.14
C PHE A 198 1.07 -17.66 24.48
N GLU A 199 2.27 -17.90 25.00
CA GLU A 199 2.44 -18.41 26.36
C GLU A 199 1.90 -17.39 27.37
N LYS A 200 1.22 -17.88 28.42
CA LYS A 200 0.69 -17.04 29.49
C LYS A 200 1.77 -16.53 30.44
#